data_AF-A0A342KAI9-F1
#
_entry.id   AF-A0A342KAI9-F1
#
_cell.length_a   1.000
_cell.length_b   1.000
_cell.length_c   1.000
_cell.angle_alpha   90.00
_cell.angle_beta   90.00
_cell.angle_gamma   90.00
#
_symmetry.space_group_name_H-M   'P 1'
#
loop_
_entity.id
_entity.type
_entity.pdbx_description
1 polymer ?
#
loop_
_entity_poly.entity_id
_entity_poly.type
_entity_poly.pdbx_seq_one_letter_code
_entity_poly.pdbx_strand_id
1 'polypeptide(L)' 'MPQLDPSPWFFVLSSSWAIFLIFSTLKISKFTFLNDPSSSSRKDDNNPWTWPWP' A
#
# COMPACT_ATOMS: atom_id res chain seq x y z
N MET A 1 -19.77 -30.10 23.01
CA MET A 1 -19.92 -28.67 22.65
C MET A 1 -19.83 -28.59 21.13
N PRO A 2 -20.73 -27.87 20.44
CA PRO A 2 -20.82 -27.89 18.97
C PRO A 2 -19.59 -27.32 18.23
N GLN A 3 -18.71 -26.59 18.92
CA GLN A 3 -17.45 -26.07 18.37
C GLN A 3 -16.34 -27.14 18.22
N LEU A 4 -16.47 -28.29 18.91
CA LEU A 4 -15.50 -29.39 18.87
C LEU A 4 -15.76 -30.37 17.72
N ASP A 5 -16.85 -30.20 16.96
CA ASP A 5 -17.13 -31.02 15.79
C ASP A 5 -16.13 -30.67 14.67
N PRO A 6 -15.26 -31.61 14.22
CA PRO A 6 -14.25 -31.35 13.19
C PRO A 6 -14.84 -31.21 11.79
N SER A 7 -16.07 -31.67 11.58
CA SER A 7 -16.68 -31.83 10.25
C SER A 7 -16.80 -30.53 9.43
N PRO A 8 -17.02 -29.33 10.00
CA PRO A 8 -17.08 -28.10 9.21
C PRO A 8 -15.75 -27.32 9.19
N TRP A 9 -14.72 -27.73 9.94
CA TRP A 9 -13.53 -26.90 10.16
C TRP A 9 -12.76 -26.57 8.89
N PHE A 10 -12.58 -27.55 8.00
CA PHE A 10 -11.89 -27.32 6.73
C PHE A 10 -12.64 -26.30 5.85
N PHE A 11 -13.97 -26.41 5.80
CA PHE A 11 -14.81 -25.49 5.04
C PHE A 11 -14.77 -24.07 5.61
N VAL A 12 -14.88 -23.93 6.93
CA VAL A 12 -14.79 -22.64 7.63
C VAL A 12 -13.43 -21.99 7.40
N LEU A 13 -12.34 -22.75 7.52
CA LEU A 13 -10.99 -22.23 7.28
C LEU A 13 -10.81 -21.78 5.83
N SER A 14 -11.21 -22.62 4.86
CA SER A 14 -11.09 -22.29 3.44
C SER A 14 -11.91 -21.05 3.07
N SER A 15 -13.16 -20.95 3.56
CA SER A 15 -14.02 -19.79 3.34
C SER A 15 -13.44 -18.52 3.96
N SER A 16 -12.94 -18.59 5.20
CA SER A 16 -12.30 -17.46 5.87
C SER A 16 -11.07 -16.95 5.11
N TRP A 17 -10.23 -17.86 4.61
CA TRP A 17 -9.05 -17.52 3.82
C TRP A 17 -9.41 -16.90 2.48
N ALA A 18 -10.41 -17.44 1.77
CA ALA A 18 -10.87 -16.88 0.51
C ALA A 18 -11.38 -15.44 0.68
N ILE A 19 -12.21 -15.21 1.70
CA ILE A 19 -12.71 -13.87 2.05
C ILE A 19 -11.54 -12.95 2.35
N PHE A 20 -10.62 -13.35 3.23
CA PHE A 20 -9.46 -12.53 3.60
C PHE A 20 -8.62 -12.10 2.39
N LEU A 21 -8.33 -13.02 1.46
CA LEU A 21 -7.53 -12.72 0.26
C LEU A 21 -8.25 -11.76 -0.69
N ILE A 22 -9.55 -11.97 -0.92
CA ILE A 22 -10.35 -11.08 -1.78
C ILE A 22 -10.41 -9.67 -1.21
N PHE A 23 -10.69 -9.53 0.09
CA PHE A 23 -10.75 -8.20 0.72
C PHE A 23 -9.39 -7.52 0.82
N SER A 24 -8.32 -8.30 1.05
CA SER A 24 -6.95 -7.78 1.12
C SER A 24 -6.52 -7.15 -0.20
N THR A 25 -6.71 -7.85 -1.33
CA THR A 25 -6.33 -7.34 -2.66
C THR A 25 -7.10 -6.07 -3.05
N LEU A 26 -8.41 -6.02 -2.78
CA LEU A 26 -9.24 -4.84 -3.04
C LEU A 26 -8.81 -3.60 -2.25
N LYS A 27 -8.36 -3.80 -1.00
CA LYS A 27 -7.93 -2.71 -0.12
C LYS A 27 -6.54 -2.20 -0.51
N ILE A 28 -5.61 -3.10 -0.83
CA ILE A 28 -4.22 -2.75 -1.13
C ILE A 28 -4.11 -2.12 -2.53
N SER A 29 -4.93 -2.54 -3.49
CA SER A 29 -4.89 -1.98 -4.86
C SER A 29 -5.18 -0.48 -4.95
N LYS A 30 -5.86 0.10 -3.95
CA LYS A 30 -6.12 1.55 -3.88
C LYS A 30 -5.01 2.33 -3.16
N PHE A 31 -3.89 1.68 -2.83
CA PHE A 31 -2.80 2.33 -2.15
C PHE A 31 -2.03 3.23 -3.12
N THR A 32 -2.21 4.54 -2.97
CA THR A 32 -1.42 5.55 -3.66
C THR A 32 -0.11 5.76 -2.91
N PHE A 33 1.01 5.38 -3.50
CA PHE A 33 2.34 5.75 -2.97
C PHE A 33 2.52 7.27 -3.12
N LEU A 34 2.56 7.99 -2.00
CA LEU A 34 2.76 9.45 -1.95
C LEU A 34 4.20 9.89 -2.23
N ASN A 35 5.11 8.93 -2.35
CA ASN A 35 6.51 9.16 -2.67
C ASN A 35 6.84 8.36 -3.91
N ASP A 36 6.42 8.85 -5.08
CA ASP A 36 7.30 8.72 -6.21
C ASP A 36 8.47 9.65 -5.88
N PRO A 37 9.70 9.14 -5.62
CA PRO A 37 10.86 9.96 -5.84
C PRO A 37 10.87 10.17 -7.36
N SER A 38 10.03 11.10 -7.83
CA SER A 38 10.25 11.77 -9.09
C SER A 38 11.72 12.13 -9.01
N SER A 39 12.51 11.49 -9.85
CA SER A 39 13.84 11.97 -10.17
C SER A 39 13.60 13.38 -10.67
N SER A 40 13.58 14.32 -9.74
CA SER A 40 13.62 15.72 -10.07
C SER A 40 15.04 15.91 -10.59
N SER A 41 15.25 15.54 -11.84
CA SER A 41 16.09 16.29 -12.76
C SER A 41 15.45 17.66 -13.01
N ARG A 42 14.92 18.29 -11.96
CA ARG A 42 14.91 19.73 -11.87
C ARG A 42 16.39 20.03 -11.77
N LYS A 43 16.98 20.27 -12.94
CA LYS A 43 18.26 20.95 -13.06
C LYS A 43 18.18 22.04 -12.02
N ASP A 44 19.03 21.95 -11.01
CA ASP A 44 19.35 23.10 -10.19
C ASP A 44 19.82 24.13 -11.20
N ASP A 45 18.89 24.96 -11.66
CA ASP A 45 19.18 26.30 -12.14
C ASP A 45 19.66 27.03 -10.89
N ASN A 46 20.88 26.68 -10.48
CA ASN A 46 21.73 27.39 -9.54
C ASN A 46 22.03 28.72 -10.21
N ASN A 47 21.03 29.60 -10.28
CA ASN A 47 21.26 31.02 -10.41
C ASN A 47 21.82 31.43 -9.06
N PRO A 48 23.13 31.72 -8.94
CA PRO A 48 23.66 32.27 -7.71
C PRO A 48 22.89 33.56 -7.46
N TRP A 49 22.31 33.67 -6.27
CA TRP A 49 21.62 34.87 -5.82
C TRP A 49 22.56 36.06 -5.95
N THR A 50 22.38 36.88 -6.99
CA THR A 50 23.17 38.08 -7.18
C THR A 50 22.71 39.09 -6.14
N TRP A 51 23.51 39.20 -5.08
CA TRP A 51 23.27 40.12 -3.97
C TRP A 51 23.08 41.55 -4.53
N PRO A 52 21.96 42.23 -4.21
CA PRO A 52 21.59 43.46 -4.91
C PRO A 52 22.25 44.73 -4.35
N TRP A 53 23.31 44.62 -3.55
CA TRP A 53 23.97 45.79 -2.96
C TRP A 53 25.45 45.88 -3.38
N PRO A 54 25.95 47.09 -3.70
CA PRO A 54 27.34 47.33 -4.09
C PRO A 54 28.34 47.11 -2.95
#